data_AF-A0A7W1GQM4-F1
#
_entry.id   AF-A0A7W1GQM4-F1
#
_cell.length_a   1.000
_cell.length_b   1.000
_cell.length_c   1.000
_cell.angle_alpha   90.00
_cell.angle_beta   90.00
_cell.angle_gamma   90.00
#
_symmetry.space_group_name_H-M   'P 1'
#
loop_
_entity.id
_entity.type
_entity.pdbx_description
1 polymer ?
#
loop_
_entity_poly.entity_id
_entity_poly.type
_entity_poly.pdbx_seq_one_letter_code
_entity_poly.pdbx_strand_id
1 'polypeptide(L)'
;MPALVELRVLEGPNLYVSRAAIKLTLDISGLLCLDVALAKQVAAALGLGETRPGAADSGFRQRFSARLVAAGVRRLAAAAGVARLAVRVRPTGQVDRLVVA
;
A
#
# COMPACT_ATOMS: atom_id res chain seq x y z
N MET A 1 -2.60 4.83 -11.00
CA MET A 1 -3.33 4.11 -9.94
C MET A 1 -2.71 2.73 -9.74
N PRO A 2 -2.66 2.17 -8.53
CA PRO A 2 -2.18 0.80 -8.35
C PRO A 2 -3.16 -0.20 -8.97
N ALA A 3 -2.64 -1.31 -9.50
CA ALA A 3 -3.43 -2.38 -10.10
C ALA A 3 -3.20 -3.70 -9.36
N LEU A 4 -4.22 -4.55 -9.31
CA LEU A 4 -4.13 -5.86 -8.68
C LEU A 4 -3.36 -6.83 -9.58
N VAL A 5 -2.32 -7.45 -9.04
CA VAL A 5 -1.55 -8.51 -9.72
C VAL A 5 -2.03 -9.87 -9.24
N GLU A 6 -2.20 -10.01 -7.93
CA GLU A 6 -2.58 -11.26 -7.30
C GLU A 6 -3.41 -10.97 -6.04
N LEU A 7 -4.45 -11.77 -5.83
CA LEU A 7 -5.22 -11.81 -4.60
C LEU A 7 -5.24 -13.24 -4.08
N ARG A 8 -4.91 -13.42 -2.81
CA ARG A 8 -5.08 -14.70 -2.10
C ARG A 8 -5.86 -14.49 -0.83
N VAL A 9 -6.84 -15.37 -0.61
CA VAL A 9 -7.47 -15.55 0.70
C VAL A 9 -6.67 -16.61 1.44
N LEU A 10 -6.25 -16.29 2.66
CA LEU A 10 -5.52 -17.18 3.54
C LEU A 10 -6.52 -17.70 4.59
N GLU A 11 -6.93 -18.95 4.43
CA GLU A 11 -7.82 -19.64 5.37
C GLU A 11 -7.03 -20.63 6.24
N GLY A 12 -7.46 -20.82 7.49
CA GLY A 12 -6.85 -21.76 8.44
C GLY A 12 -5.58 -21.27 9.15
N PRO A 13 -4.98 -22.11 10.03
CA PRO A 13 -3.70 -21.82 10.68
C PRO A 13 -2.57 -21.87 9.64
N ASN A 14 -2.34 -20.73 8.99
CA ASN A 14 -1.20 -20.55 8.09
C ASN A 14 0.05 -20.29 8.94
N LEU A 15 1.23 -20.75 8.51
CA LEU A 15 2.50 -20.63 9.26
C LEU A 15 2.82 -19.19 9.73
N TYR A 16 2.21 -18.20 9.09
CA TYR A 16 2.45 -16.77 9.33
C TYR A 16 1.25 -15.98 9.86
N VAL A 17 0.03 -16.56 9.90
CA VAL A 17 -1.18 -15.84 10.29
C VAL A 17 -2.16 -16.76 11.03
N SER A 18 -2.50 -16.39 12.28
CA SER A 18 -3.40 -17.15 13.14
C SER A 18 -4.89 -16.87 12.89
N ARG A 19 -5.20 -15.95 11.97
CA ARG A 19 -6.55 -15.54 11.58
C ARG A 19 -6.66 -15.49 10.06
N ALA A 20 -7.88 -15.59 9.55
CA ALA A 20 -8.15 -15.37 8.13
C ALA A 20 -7.57 -14.02 7.68
N ALA A 21 -6.88 -14.02 6.53
CA ALA A 21 -6.19 -12.85 6.02
C ALA A 21 -6.26 -12.79 4.50
N ILE A 22 -6.04 -11.59 3.95
CA ILE A 22 -5.96 -11.38 2.51
C ILE A 22 -4.54 -10.96 2.19
N LYS A 23 -3.89 -11.66 1.27
CA LYS A 23 -2.61 -11.24 0.70
C LYS A 23 -2.84 -10.70 -0.71
N LEU A 24 -2.46 -9.45 -0.93
CA LEU A 24 -2.48 -8.82 -2.24
C LEU A 24 -1.06 -8.59 -2.74
N THR A 25 -0.83 -8.82 -4.01
CA THR A 25 0.33 -8.27 -4.73
C THR A 25 -0.20 -7.16 -5.64
N LEU A 26 0.35 -5.96 -5.50
CA LEU A 26 -0.07 -4.78 -6.23
C LEU A 26 1.04 -4.29 -7.16
N ASP A 27 0.67 -3.92 -8.38
CA ASP A 27 1.43 -3.04 -9.25
C ASP A 27 1.29 -1.61 -8.74
N ILE A 28 2.41 -0.93 -8.55
CA ILE A 28 2.46 0.48 -8.13
C ILE A 28 3.18 1.37 -9.14
N SER A 29 3.39 0.92 -10.39
CA SER A 29 4.06 1.71 -11.43
C SER A 29 3.42 3.09 -11.58
N GLY A 30 2.09 3.14 -11.60
CA GLY A 30 1.35 4.39 -11.67
C GLY A 30 1.46 5.30 -10.43
N LEU A 31 1.98 4.80 -9.30
CA LEU A 31 2.31 5.62 -8.12
C LEU A 31 3.78 6.06 -8.15
N LEU A 32 4.67 5.25 -8.74
CA LEU A 32 6.08 5.58 -8.92
C LEU A 32 6.28 6.76 -9.87
N CYS A 33 5.48 6.80 -10.94
CA CYS A 33 5.55 7.83 -11.98
C CYS A 33 4.78 9.12 -11.65
N LEU A 34 4.15 9.22 -10.47
CA LEU A 34 3.43 10.45 -10.10
C LEU A 34 4.39 11.63 -10.00
N ASP A 35 3.99 12.75 -10.58
CA ASP A 35 4.66 14.01 -10.32
C ASP A 35 4.68 14.31 -8.81
N VAL A 36 5.69 15.06 -8.36
CA VAL A 36 5.92 15.29 -6.93
C VAL A 36 4.78 16.09 -6.29
N ALA A 37 4.16 17.03 -7.01
CA ALA A 37 3.07 17.84 -6.49
C ALA A 37 1.80 17.00 -6.31
N LEU A 38 1.41 16.21 -7.31
CA LEU A 38 0.27 15.30 -7.21
C LEU A 38 0.50 14.23 -6.14
N ALA A 39 1.71 13.68 -6.06
CA ALA A 39 2.05 12.73 -4.99
C ALA A 39 1.84 13.34 -3.59
N LYS A 40 2.25 14.60 -3.38
CA LYS A 40 2.00 15.33 -2.13
C LYS A 40 0.50 15.56 -1.89
N GLN A 41 -0.26 15.94 -2.91
CA GLN A 41 -1.71 16.12 -2.79
C GLN A 41 -2.41 14.83 -2.36
N VAL A 42 -2.06 13.70 -2.98
CA VAL A 42 -2.60 12.37 -2.60
C VAL A 42 -2.20 12.02 -1.17
N ALA A 43 -0.96 12.28 -0.76
CA ALA A 43 -0.50 12.06 0.61
C ALA A 43 -1.28 12.89 1.64
N ALA A 44 -1.50 14.18 1.34
CA ALA A 44 -2.27 15.08 2.19
C ALA A 44 -3.74 14.59 2.32
N ALA A 45 -4.36 14.21 1.20
CA ALA A 45 -5.70 13.65 1.20
C ALA A 45 -5.81 12.37 2.04
N LEU A 46 -4.73 11.57 2.14
CA LEU A 46 -4.66 10.37 2.97
C LEU A 46 -4.16 10.63 4.41
N GLY A 47 -4.00 11.89 4.83
CA GLY A 47 -3.57 12.24 6.18
C GLY A 47 -2.09 11.96 6.48
N LEU A 48 -1.25 11.85 5.45
CA LEU A 48 0.20 11.60 5.59
C LEU A 48 1.03 12.89 5.72
N GLY A 49 0.40 14.06 5.74
CA GLY A 49 1.04 15.36 5.99
C GLY A 49 2.17 15.68 5.01
N GLU A 50 3.24 16.30 5.53
CA GLU A 50 4.43 16.75 4.79
C GLU A 50 5.38 15.61 4.36
N THR A 51 4.84 14.40 4.16
CA THR A 51 5.65 13.26 3.73
C THR A 51 6.28 13.54 2.37
N ARG A 52 7.61 13.45 2.30
CA ARG A 52 8.35 13.66 1.06
C ARG A 52 8.30 12.41 0.17
N PRO A 53 7.83 12.52 -1.08
CA PRO A 53 7.72 11.36 -1.97
C PRO A 53 9.06 10.77 -2.45
N GLY A 54 10.15 11.56 -2.44
CA GLY A 54 11.41 11.20 -3.08
C GLY A 54 11.36 11.33 -4.62
N ALA A 55 12.50 11.12 -5.28
CA ALA A 55 12.56 11.12 -6.74
C ALA A 55 11.70 10.00 -7.34
N ALA A 56 11.15 10.19 -8.55
CA ALA A 56 10.45 9.13 -9.27
C ALA A 56 11.33 7.88 -9.41
N ASP A 57 10.70 6.70 -9.47
CA ASP A 57 11.36 5.39 -9.64
C ASP A 57 12.47 5.03 -8.63
N SER A 58 12.54 5.75 -7.51
CA SER A 58 13.52 5.50 -6.45
C SER A 58 12.99 4.56 -5.35
N GLY A 59 13.88 3.94 -4.60
CA GLY A 59 13.49 3.21 -3.38
C GLY A 59 12.80 4.10 -2.33
N PHE A 60 13.06 5.41 -2.32
CA PHE A 60 12.30 6.37 -1.50
C PHE A 60 10.85 6.47 -1.97
N ARG A 61 10.63 6.50 -3.30
CA ARG A 61 9.30 6.50 -3.89
C ARG A 61 8.55 5.21 -3.63
N GLN A 62 9.21 4.06 -3.70
CA GLN A 62 8.57 2.78 -3.32
C GLN A 62 8.11 2.79 -1.85
N ARG A 63 8.96 3.26 -0.92
CA ARG A 63 8.59 3.41 0.50
C ARG A 63 7.43 4.39 0.70
N PHE A 64 7.44 5.49 -0.04
CA PHE A 64 6.35 6.46 -0.03
C PHE A 64 5.03 5.84 -0.53
N SER A 65 5.06 5.14 -1.67
CA SER A 65 3.92 4.40 -2.22
C SER A 65 3.39 3.36 -1.23
N ALA A 66 4.26 2.66 -0.50
CA ALA A 66 3.86 1.73 0.54
C ALA A 66 3.07 2.40 1.68
N ARG A 67 3.44 3.63 2.06
CA ARG A 67 2.69 4.43 3.05
C ARG A 67 1.34 4.88 2.51
N LEU A 68 1.28 5.30 1.24
CA LEU A 68 0.01 5.66 0.58
C LEU A 68 -0.95 4.47 0.56
N VAL A 69 -0.47 3.30 0.13
CA VAL A 69 -1.28 2.07 0.08
C VAL A 69 -1.76 1.69 1.48
N ALA A 70 -0.89 1.71 2.49
CA ALA A 70 -1.30 1.42 3.87
C ALA A 70 -2.37 2.38 4.39
N ALA A 71 -2.22 3.69 4.15
CA ALA A 71 -3.19 4.69 4.56
C ALA A 71 -4.53 4.54 3.80
N GLY A 72 -4.47 4.29 2.50
CA GLY A 72 -5.65 4.05 1.66
C GLY A 72 -6.45 2.84 2.12
N VAL A 73 -5.79 1.70 2.37
CA VAL A 73 -6.46 0.48 2.87
C VAL A 73 -7.08 0.72 4.24
N ARG A 74 -6.39 1.39 5.16
CA ARG A 74 -6.94 1.72 6.48
C ARG A 74 -8.15 2.65 6.38
N ARG A 75 -8.09 3.66 5.51
CA ARG A 75 -9.22 4.57 5.29
C ARG A 75 -10.42 3.86 4.67
N LEU A 76 -10.18 2.97 3.70
CA LEU A 76 -11.23 2.13 3.11
C LEU A 76 -11.87 1.21 4.15
N ALA A 77 -11.05 0.54 4.97
CA ALA A 77 -11.53 -0.31 6.06
C ALA A 77 -12.38 0.48 7.07
N ALA A 78 -11.93 1.67 7.46
CA ALA A 78 -12.69 2.56 8.35
C ALA A 78 -14.02 3.00 7.73
N ALA A 79 -14.03 3.37 6.44
CA ALA A 79 -15.25 3.72 5.71
C ALA A 79 -16.22 2.53 5.60
N ALA A 80 -15.72 1.30 5.60
CA ALA A 80 -16.51 0.07 5.63
C ALA A 80 -16.90 -0.38 7.07
N GLY A 81 -16.65 0.43 8.10
CA GLY A 81 -16.98 0.10 9.49
C GLY A 81 -15.99 -0.84 10.19
N VAL A 82 -14.87 -1.17 9.57
CA VAL A 82 -13.83 -2.04 10.14
C VAL A 82 -12.78 -1.20 10.87
N ALA A 83 -12.97 -1.01 12.18
CA ALA A 83 -12.11 -0.14 12.99
C ALA A 83 -10.70 -0.70 13.27
N ARG A 84 -10.49 -2.04 13.21
CA ARG A 84 -9.23 -2.67 13.65
C ARG A 84 -8.68 -3.67 12.63
N LEU A 85 -8.49 -3.22 11.39
CA LEU A 85 -7.77 -4.00 10.38
C LEU A 85 -6.25 -3.82 10.55
N ALA A 86 -5.55 -4.92 10.82
CA ALA A 86 -4.10 -4.95 10.69
C ALA A 86 -3.74 -4.84 9.21
N VAL A 87 -2.85 -3.90 8.87
CA VAL A 87 -2.36 -3.72 7.50
C VAL A 87 -0.84 -3.64 7.57
N ARG A 88 -0.19 -4.47 6.75
CA ARG A 88 1.25 -4.59 6.56
C ARG A 88 1.52 -4.48 5.07
N VAL A 89 2.39 -3.54 4.71
CA VAL A 89 2.84 -3.37 3.33
C VAL A 89 4.33 -3.64 3.28
N ARG A 90 4.75 -4.50 2.35
CA ARG A 90 6.15 -4.91 2.18
C ARG A 90 6.59 -4.66 0.75
N PRO A 91 7.78 -4.06 0.52
CA PRO A 91 8.38 -4.05 -0.80
C PRO A 91 8.76 -5.47 -1.23
N THR A 92 8.89 -5.68 -2.53
CA THR A 92 9.49 -6.89 -3.09
C THR A 92 10.84 -6.54 -3.74
N GLY A 93 11.51 -7.52 -4.36
CA GLY A 93 12.69 -7.26 -5.20
C GLY A 93 12.38 -6.44 -6.46
N GLN A 94 11.10 -6.29 -6.83
CA GLN A 94 10.64 -5.46 -7.94
C GLN A 94 10.12 -4.12 -7.39
N VAL A 95 10.68 -3.00 -7.86
CA VAL A 95 10.40 -1.65 -7.34
C VAL A 95 8.93 -1.25 -7.54
N ASP A 96 8.32 -1.72 -8.63
CA ASP A 96 6.93 -1.53 -9.03
C ASP A 96 5.94 -2.48 -8.34
N ARG A 97 6.40 -3.33 -7.42
CA ARG A 97 5.53 -4.27 -6.70
C ARG A 97 5.53 -4.02 -5.20
N LEU A 98 4.35 -4.17 -4.61
CA LEU A 98 4.17 -4.26 -3.16
C LEU A 98 3.32 -5.48 -2.80
N VAL A 99 3.62 -6.08 -1.65
CA VAL A 99 2.75 -7.07 -1.01
C VAL A 99 2.00 -6.40 0.15
N VAL A 100 0.69 -6.59 0.21
CA VAL A 100 -0.19 -6.09 1.28
C VAL A 100 -0.84 -7.28 2.00
N ALA A 101 -0.82 -7.27 3.33
CA ALA A 101 -1.41 -8.29 4.19
C ALA A 101 -2.00 -7.69 5.48
#